data_AF-A0A839F6Y0-F1
#
_entry.id   AF-A0A839F6Y0-F1
#
_cell.length_a   1.000
_cell.length_b   1.000
_cell.length_c   1.000
_cell.angle_alpha   90.00
_cell.angle_beta   90.00
_cell.angle_gamma   90.00
#
_symmetry.space_group_name_H-M   'P 1'
#
loop_
_entity.id
_entity.type
_entity.pdbx_description
1 polymer ?
#
loop_
_entity_poly.entity_id
_entity_poly.type
_entity_poly.pdbx_seq_one_letter_code
_entity_poly.pdbx_strand_id
1 'polypeptide(L)'
;MLKRLILASALMAGGSAYAQENTDISGANFQSGKADSTLAALGKQAAATGNKLVITAPAEWHAKIAAKVKAGGNADVVLREGFYENVLVRIENKGAAAAAAAPKVADASKVDAEKAKAEAAKAKADAERVKAEAEKAKAEAELEKSRAEAEKARAEAEAAKARADAQQAAAARAAAAPPAPAPAAPVAAAPKAAPAADADAIRARFEKTLNDGRTADGNLSVAALQSGDTLYVDGPVRAVTRREGRRLALYWLDGDIDVRRSELKPLAADRYQVLSSVRGEGTLRKEFAAGATTLAAREPAAGAPARTALEKSLNDGHAISETIEPSKLKSGDVIYVSGDAAAVVRRLGRDIARFWLVGSLDLQQAGLQADGANKYKVLNDTLR
;
A
#
# COMPACT_ATOMS: atom_id res chain seq x y z
N MET A 1 38.70 32.90 80.45
CA MET A 1 37.59 33.86 80.26
C MET A 1 37.50 34.25 78.79
N LEU A 2 36.37 33.93 78.16
CA LEU A 2 35.64 34.67 77.11
C LEU A 2 36.41 35.69 76.22
N LYS A 3 36.37 35.53 74.88
CA LYS A 3 35.65 36.43 73.92
C LYS A 3 36.15 36.39 72.46
N ARG A 4 35.20 36.10 71.55
CA ARG A 4 34.85 36.82 70.29
C ARG A 4 35.84 36.76 69.10
N LEU A 5 35.49 36.90 67.80
CA LEU A 5 34.33 36.80 66.89
C LEU A 5 34.81 37.50 65.57
N ILE A 6 34.38 37.04 64.38
CA ILE A 6 34.34 37.70 63.03
C ILE A 6 35.69 37.94 62.29
N LEU A 7 35.88 37.79 60.97
CA LEU A 7 35.06 37.98 59.73
C LEU A 7 35.87 37.33 58.56
N ALA A 8 35.44 36.34 57.76
CA ALA A 8 34.53 36.32 56.60
C ALA A 8 34.82 37.34 55.47
N SER A 9 34.82 36.84 54.22
CA SER A 9 34.50 37.50 52.92
C SER A 9 35.64 37.76 51.93
N ALA A 10 35.87 36.86 50.96
CA ALA A 10 36.29 37.18 49.57
C ALA A 10 36.45 35.90 48.72
N LEU A 11 35.36 35.24 48.32
CA LEU A 11 35.42 34.23 47.25
C LEU A 11 34.06 34.02 46.59
N MET A 12 33.57 34.98 45.79
CA MET A 12 32.46 34.76 44.85
C MET A 12 32.41 35.92 43.83
N ALA A 13 33.09 35.78 42.70
CA ALA A 13 32.82 36.53 41.46
C ALA A 13 33.52 35.87 40.25
N GLY A 14 33.35 34.56 40.09
CA GLY A 14 33.65 33.86 38.83
C GLY A 14 32.33 33.61 38.12
N GLY A 15 31.88 34.57 37.30
CA GLY A 15 30.68 34.43 36.48
C GLY A 15 30.93 33.42 35.36
N SER A 16 30.54 32.17 35.58
CA SER A 16 30.47 31.15 34.54
C SER A 16 29.34 31.50 33.57
N ALA A 17 29.70 31.97 32.38
CA ALA A 17 28.79 31.99 31.25
C ALA A 17 28.52 30.53 30.83
N TYR A 18 27.46 29.93 31.37
CA TYR A 18 27.01 28.61 30.98
C TYR A 18 26.49 28.65 29.54
N ALA A 19 27.32 28.19 28.61
CA ALA A 19 26.91 27.83 27.26
C ALA A 19 25.74 26.83 27.33
N GLN A 20 24.79 26.92 26.41
CA GLN A 20 23.69 25.96 26.29
C GLN A 20 24.25 24.54 26.17
N GLU A 21 24.22 23.80 27.27
CA GLU A 21 24.65 22.41 27.30
C GLU A 21 23.54 21.57 26.65
N ASN A 22 23.80 21.14 25.41
CA ASN A 22 22.97 20.16 24.72
C ASN A 22 23.64 18.80 24.94
N THR A 23 22.91 17.88 25.58
CA THR A 23 23.36 16.51 25.80
C THR A 23 22.55 15.58 24.92
N ASP A 24 23.22 14.92 23.98
CA ASP A 24 22.61 13.95 23.07
C ASP A 24 22.80 12.54 23.60
N ILE A 25 21.69 11.84 23.83
CA ILE A 25 21.68 10.46 24.33
C ILE A 25 21.08 9.58 23.23
N SER A 26 21.85 8.61 22.74
CA SER A 26 21.33 7.66 21.75
C SER A 26 20.23 6.77 22.32
N GLY A 27 19.28 6.36 21.48
CA GLY A 27 18.17 5.48 21.87
C GLY A 27 18.65 4.14 22.42
N ALA A 28 19.71 3.57 21.84
CA ALA A 28 20.34 2.36 22.36
C ALA A 28 20.85 2.53 23.81
N ASN A 29 21.45 3.69 24.14
CA ASN A 29 21.92 3.98 25.50
C ASN A 29 20.74 4.24 26.46
N PHE A 30 19.65 4.83 25.98
CA PHE A 30 18.44 5.04 26.76
C PHE A 30 17.68 3.73 27.05
N GLN A 31 17.54 2.87 26.05
CA GLN A 31 16.86 1.58 26.19
C GLN A 31 17.65 0.61 27.08
N SER A 32 18.99 0.58 26.95
CA SER A 32 19.86 -0.23 27.81
C SER A 32 20.00 0.27 29.25
N GLY A 33 19.38 1.41 29.60
CA GLY A 33 19.44 2.00 30.95
C GLY A 33 20.75 2.72 31.29
N LYS A 34 21.72 2.72 30.37
CA LYS A 34 22.99 3.45 30.55
C LYS A 34 22.80 4.96 30.69
N ALA A 35 21.72 5.50 30.15
CA ALA A 35 21.36 6.92 30.25
C ALA A 35 20.70 7.32 31.58
N ASP A 36 20.32 6.37 32.43
CA ASP A 36 19.52 6.65 33.63
C ASP A 36 20.27 7.55 34.63
N SER A 37 21.57 7.30 34.84
CA SER A 37 22.41 8.11 35.73
C SER A 37 22.63 9.52 35.18
N THR A 38 22.79 9.67 33.87
CA THR A 38 22.92 10.97 33.20
C THR A 38 21.64 11.79 33.33
N LEU A 39 20.47 11.21 33.09
CA LEU A 39 19.18 11.90 33.25
C LEU A 39 18.91 12.30 34.70
N ALA A 40 19.27 11.45 35.67
CA ALA A 40 19.16 11.80 37.08
C ALA A 40 20.15 12.92 37.47
N ALA A 41 21.38 12.89 36.98
CA ALA A 41 22.36 13.96 37.23
C ALA A 41 21.88 15.30 36.66
N LEU A 42 21.36 15.31 35.43
CA LEU A 42 20.79 16.50 34.79
C LEU A 42 19.56 17.03 35.54
N GLY A 43 18.67 16.13 35.99
CA GLY A 43 17.53 16.49 36.85
C GLY A 43 17.96 17.14 38.16
N LYS A 44 18.98 16.59 38.80
CA LYS A 44 19.57 17.16 40.03
C LYS A 44 20.18 18.53 39.79
N GLN A 45 20.92 18.70 38.70
CA GLN A 45 21.56 19.96 38.33
C GLN A 45 20.52 21.04 38.01
N ALA A 46 19.49 20.70 37.21
CA ALA A 46 18.41 21.62 36.88
C ALA A 46 17.60 22.04 38.12
N ALA A 47 17.31 21.10 39.02
CA ALA A 47 16.65 21.40 40.30
C ALA A 47 17.50 22.32 41.20
N ALA A 48 18.82 22.09 41.26
CA ALA A 48 19.73 22.92 42.06
C ALA A 48 19.91 24.34 41.49
N THR A 49 19.86 24.47 40.16
CA THR A 49 20.03 25.76 39.46
C THR A 49 18.72 26.51 39.22
N GLY A 50 17.57 25.86 39.44
CA GLY A 50 16.25 26.41 39.10
C GLY A 50 16.00 26.52 37.58
N ASN A 51 16.79 25.80 36.79
CA ASN A 51 16.74 25.80 35.33
C ASN A 51 15.71 24.82 34.80
N LYS A 52 15.27 25.07 33.57
CA LYS A 52 14.30 24.25 32.87
C LYS A 52 14.99 23.24 31.97
N LEU A 53 14.57 21.98 32.02
CA LEU A 53 15.02 20.92 31.12
C LEU A 53 14.04 20.77 29.98
N VAL A 54 14.47 21.07 28.76
CA VAL A 54 13.70 20.77 27.54
C VAL A 54 14.25 19.47 26.95
N ILE A 55 13.45 18.42 26.96
CA ILE A 55 13.85 17.08 26.49
C ILE A 55 13.02 16.71 25.26
N THR A 56 13.67 16.44 24.13
CA THR A 56 13.00 16.02 22.89
C THR A 56 13.25 14.53 22.69
N ALA A 57 12.18 13.72 22.70
CA ALA A 57 12.24 12.26 22.60
C ALA A 57 10.92 11.67 22.06
N PRO A 58 10.91 10.41 21.60
CA PRO A 58 9.67 9.70 21.26
C PRO A 58 8.68 9.66 22.44
N ALA A 59 7.38 9.80 22.14
CA ALA A 59 6.33 9.90 23.17
C ALA A 59 6.30 8.70 24.13
N GLU A 60 6.59 7.50 23.63
CA GLU A 60 6.68 6.27 24.42
C GLU A 60 7.75 6.31 25.51
N TRP A 61 8.78 7.16 25.38
CA TRP A 61 9.87 7.26 26.35
C TRP A 61 9.64 8.35 27.39
N HIS A 62 8.65 9.23 27.20
CA HIS A 62 8.39 10.40 28.04
C HIS A 62 8.16 10.04 29.50
N ALA A 63 7.35 9.01 29.78
CA ALA A 63 7.08 8.57 31.15
C ALA A 63 8.35 8.08 31.85
N LYS A 64 9.20 7.32 31.14
CA LYS A 64 10.47 6.80 31.66
C LYS A 64 11.47 7.93 31.88
N ILE A 65 11.60 8.86 30.93
CA ILE A 65 12.46 10.06 31.06
C ILE A 65 12.02 10.90 32.26
N ALA A 66 10.74 11.23 32.38
CA ALA A 66 10.21 12.04 33.47
C ALA A 66 10.48 11.40 34.83
N ALA A 67 10.29 10.07 34.95
CA ALA A 67 10.59 9.34 36.17
C ALA A 67 12.08 9.40 36.55
N LYS A 68 12.99 9.26 35.57
CA LYS A 68 14.44 9.28 35.81
C LYS A 68 14.96 10.68 36.15
N VAL A 69 14.46 11.71 35.47
CA VAL A 69 14.79 13.11 35.80
C VAL A 69 14.29 13.46 37.20
N LYS A 70 13.04 13.05 37.53
CA LYS A 70 12.46 13.27 38.87
C LYS A 70 13.19 12.52 39.98
N ALA A 71 13.77 11.35 39.69
CA ALA A 71 14.63 10.63 40.62
C ALA A 71 15.92 11.42 40.98
N GLY A 72 16.36 12.32 40.10
CA GLY A 72 17.47 13.24 40.34
C GLY A 72 17.10 14.50 41.14
N GLY A 73 15.85 14.96 41.03
CA GLY A 73 15.33 16.14 41.71
C GLY A 73 14.05 16.69 41.06
N ASN A 74 13.34 17.60 41.74
CA ASN A 74 12.14 18.25 41.22
C ASN A 74 12.50 19.39 40.23
N ALA A 75 13.04 19.05 39.08
CA ALA A 75 13.30 20.01 37.99
C ALA A 75 12.01 20.35 37.21
N ASP A 76 11.96 21.55 36.61
CA ASP A 76 10.94 21.91 35.63
C ASP A 76 11.30 21.25 34.29
N VAL A 77 10.49 20.29 33.85
CA VAL A 77 10.76 19.47 32.64
C VAL A 77 9.69 19.74 31.60
N VAL A 78 10.11 20.13 30.40
CA VAL A 78 9.26 20.18 29.21
C VAL A 78 9.68 19.08 28.24
N LEU A 79 8.77 18.14 28.05
CA LEU A 79 8.93 17.06 27.09
C LEU A 79 8.38 17.53 25.74
N ARG A 80 9.17 17.37 24.70
CA ARG A 80 8.79 17.59 23.31
C ARG A 80 8.86 16.28 22.56
N GLU A 81 7.94 16.11 21.62
CA GLU A 81 7.94 14.97 20.74
C GLU A 81 9.07 15.11 19.72
N GLY A 82 9.92 14.09 19.66
CA GLY A 82 11.03 14.00 18.72
C GLY A 82 10.88 12.77 17.84
N PHE A 83 11.10 12.94 16.54
CA PHE A 83 11.03 11.87 15.55
C PHE A 83 12.29 10.98 15.52
N TYR A 84 13.36 11.38 16.21
CA TYR A 84 14.65 10.70 16.14
C TYR A 84 14.77 9.61 17.21
N GLU A 85 15.49 8.53 16.91
CA GLU A 85 15.92 7.50 17.86
C GLU A 85 16.88 8.05 18.95
N ASN A 86 16.97 9.37 19.16
CA ASN A 86 17.88 10.02 20.08
C ASN A 86 17.08 10.93 21.03
N VAL A 87 17.52 10.99 22.29
CA VAL A 87 17.00 11.89 23.32
C VAL A 87 17.90 13.12 23.37
N LEU A 88 17.35 14.28 23.01
CA LEU A 88 18.06 15.57 23.07
C LEU A 88 17.66 16.28 24.35
N VAL A 89 18.63 16.60 25.22
CA VAL A 89 18.38 17.33 26.47
C VAL A 89 19.03 18.70 26.40
N ARG A 90 18.24 19.76 26.63
CA ARG A 90 18.70 21.15 26.71
C ARG A 90 18.37 21.76 28.06
N ILE A 91 19.33 22.42 28.69
CA ILE A 91 19.12 23.22 29.90
C ILE A 91 18.89 24.68 29.51
N GLU A 92 17.72 25.22 29.83
CA GLU A 92 17.36 26.62 29.63
C GLU A 92 17.41 27.40 30.95
N ASN A 93 18.22 28.47 30.97
CA ASN A 93 18.30 29.39 32.11
C ASN A 93 17.03 30.24 32.19
N LYS A 94 16.34 30.19 33.33
CA LYS A 94 15.09 30.92 33.58
C LYS A 94 15.22 32.46 33.45
N GLY A 95 16.45 32.99 33.48
CA GLY A 95 16.75 34.43 33.35
C GLY A 95 17.00 34.97 31.93
N ALA A 96 17.17 34.12 30.90
CA ALA A 96 17.57 34.59 29.56
C ALA A 96 16.40 35.01 28.65
N ALA A 97 15.15 34.69 29.02
CA ALA A 97 13.97 34.99 28.20
C ALA A 97 13.46 36.45 28.32
N ALA A 98 14.00 37.25 29.25
CA ALA A 98 13.49 38.59 29.54
C ALA A 98 14.30 39.75 28.90
N ALA A 99 15.44 39.50 28.26
CA ALA A 99 16.34 40.55 27.77
C ALA A 99 16.30 40.79 26.24
N ALA A 100 15.43 40.12 25.50
CA ALA A 100 15.34 40.22 24.04
C ALA A 100 14.17 41.10 23.52
N ALA A 101 13.50 41.87 24.38
CA ALA A 101 12.40 42.75 24.00
C ALA A 101 12.76 44.23 24.20
N ALA A 102 13.02 44.91 23.06
CA ALA A 102 13.17 46.35 22.80
C ALA A 102 14.58 46.97 22.99
N PRO A 103 15.09 47.81 22.04
CA PRO A 103 14.39 48.60 21.02
C PRO A 103 14.87 48.35 19.57
N LYS A 104 13.98 47.89 18.67
CA LYS A 104 14.28 47.79 17.21
C LYS A 104 13.04 47.89 16.31
N VAL A 105 12.03 48.66 16.72
CA VAL A 105 10.69 48.61 16.11
C VAL A 105 10.52 49.45 14.83
N ALA A 106 11.46 50.35 14.51
CA ALA A 106 11.30 51.24 13.35
C ALA A 106 11.79 50.64 12.01
N ASP A 107 12.85 49.84 11.99
CA ASP A 107 13.37 49.23 10.75
C ASP A 107 12.77 47.86 10.43
N ALA A 108 12.39 47.07 11.44
CA ALA A 108 11.78 45.75 11.26
C ALA A 108 10.42 45.84 10.53
N SER A 109 9.62 46.88 10.80
CA SER A 109 8.27 47.03 10.21
C SER A 109 8.27 47.23 8.70
N LYS A 110 9.34 47.78 8.10
CA LYS A 110 9.45 47.90 6.63
C LYS A 110 9.87 46.59 5.99
N VAL A 111 10.79 45.86 6.61
CA VAL A 111 11.26 44.55 6.15
C VAL A 111 10.14 43.50 6.25
N ASP A 112 9.36 43.53 7.33
CA ASP A 112 8.20 42.63 7.49
C ASP A 112 7.07 42.94 6.51
N ALA A 113 6.82 44.23 6.19
CA ALA A 113 5.83 44.61 5.18
C ALA A 113 6.24 44.22 3.75
N GLU A 114 7.54 44.28 3.42
CA GLU A 114 8.06 43.87 2.12
C GLU A 114 8.07 42.34 1.99
N LYS A 115 8.43 41.62 3.07
CA LYS A 115 8.37 40.17 3.15
C LYS A 115 6.93 39.63 3.05
N ALA A 116 5.97 40.30 3.69
CA ALA A 116 4.55 39.95 3.57
C ALA A 116 4.00 40.17 2.15
N LYS A 117 4.45 41.22 1.44
CA LYS A 117 4.09 41.41 0.02
C LYS A 117 4.71 40.36 -0.90
N ALA A 118 5.94 39.94 -0.62
CA ALA A 118 6.61 38.88 -1.37
C ALA A 118 5.95 37.50 -1.16
N GLU A 119 5.55 37.17 0.08
CA GLU A 119 4.80 35.94 0.36
C GLU A 119 3.40 35.95 -0.26
N ALA A 120 2.69 37.09 -0.24
CA ALA A 120 1.39 37.23 -0.89
C ALA A 120 1.48 37.09 -2.42
N ALA A 121 2.55 37.60 -3.05
CA ALA A 121 2.79 37.42 -4.48
C ALA A 121 3.10 35.96 -4.83
N LYS A 122 3.91 35.28 -3.99
CA LYS A 122 4.23 33.86 -4.17
C LYS A 122 3.01 32.96 -3.99
N ALA A 123 2.17 33.24 -2.99
CA ALA A 123 0.92 32.52 -2.76
C ALA A 123 -0.07 32.68 -3.94
N LYS A 124 -0.14 33.86 -4.57
CA LYS A 124 -0.95 34.07 -5.77
C LYS A 124 -0.41 33.28 -6.96
N ALA A 125 0.91 33.27 -7.18
CA ALA A 125 1.52 32.51 -8.26
C ALA A 125 1.34 30.98 -8.08
N ASP A 126 1.47 30.48 -6.84
CA ASP A 126 1.22 29.07 -6.54
C ASP A 126 -0.26 28.70 -6.73
N ALA A 127 -1.19 29.57 -6.32
CA ALA A 127 -2.62 29.35 -6.55
C ALA A 127 -2.99 29.35 -8.06
N GLU A 128 -2.35 30.19 -8.87
CA GLU A 128 -2.56 30.23 -10.31
C GLU A 128 -1.96 28.99 -11.00
N ARG A 129 -0.79 28.52 -10.55
CA ARG A 129 -0.17 27.27 -11.03
C ARG A 129 -1.03 26.05 -10.71
N VAL A 130 -1.59 25.96 -9.50
CA VAL A 130 -2.50 24.87 -9.12
C VAL A 130 -3.78 24.87 -9.95
N LYS A 131 -4.32 26.05 -10.29
CA LYS A 131 -5.47 26.15 -11.20
C LYS A 131 -5.12 25.67 -12.62
N ALA A 132 -3.96 26.06 -13.14
CA ALA A 132 -3.50 25.61 -14.46
C ALA A 132 -3.23 24.09 -14.52
N GLU A 133 -2.63 23.52 -13.48
CA GLU A 133 -2.43 22.06 -13.39
C GLU A 133 -3.76 21.30 -13.26
N ALA A 134 -4.73 21.83 -12.51
CA ALA A 134 -6.06 21.24 -12.40
C ALA A 134 -6.84 21.28 -13.72
N GLU A 135 -6.71 22.36 -14.50
CA GLU A 135 -7.36 22.47 -15.81
C GLU A 135 -6.71 21.53 -16.83
N LYS A 136 -5.37 21.41 -16.82
CA LYS A 136 -4.64 20.46 -17.66
C LYS A 136 -4.99 19.00 -17.32
N ALA A 137 -5.11 18.65 -16.04
CA ALA A 137 -5.52 17.31 -15.61
C ALA A 137 -6.95 16.97 -16.05
N LYS A 138 -7.87 17.95 -16.05
CA LYS A 138 -9.23 17.76 -16.59
C LYS A 138 -9.22 17.52 -18.10
N ALA A 139 -8.43 18.28 -18.85
CA ALA A 139 -8.30 18.10 -20.29
C ALA A 139 -7.68 16.74 -20.67
N GLU A 140 -6.67 16.28 -19.93
CA GLU A 140 -6.07 14.95 -20.14
C GLU A 140 -7.06 13.81 -19.82
N ALA A 141 -7.84 13.94 -18.74
CA ALA A 141 -8.87 12.96 -18.39
C ALA A 141 -10.00 12.88 -19.44
N GLU A 142 -10.42 14.01 -20.01
CA GLU A 142 -11.43 14.04 -21.08
C GLU A 142 -10.88 13.45 -22.39
N LEU A 143 -9.61 13.70 -22.71
CA LEU A 143 -8.94 13.10 -23.86
C LEU A 143 -8.78 11.57 -23.70
N GLU A 144 -8.45 11.09 -22.50
CA GLU A 144 -8.36 9.65 -22.22
C GLU A 144 -9.73 8.97 -22.31
N LYS A 145 -10.78 9.62 -21.79
CA LYS A 145 -12.16 9.12 -21.91
C LYS A 145 -12.61 9.02 -23.37
N SER A 146 -12.33 10.03 -24.19
CA SER A 146 -12.68 9.99 -25.62
C SER A 146 -11.89 8.93 -26.40
N ARG A 147 -10.64 8.67 -26.03
CA ARG A 147 -9.85 7.55 -26.60
C ARG A 147 -10.41 6.19 -26.22
N ALA A 148 -10.80 5.99 -24.97
CA ALA A 148 -11.41 4.74 -24.51
C ALA A 148 -12.76 4.47 -25.20
N GLU A 149 -13.59 5.50 -25.39
CA GLU A 149 -14.84 5.38 -26.14
C GLU A 149 -14.60 5.06 -27.62
N ALA A 150 -13.61 5.69 -28.26
CA ALA A 150 -13.23 5.40 -29.64
C ALA A 150 -12.67 3.98 -29.83
N GLU A 151 -11.88 3.47 -28.88
CA GLU A 151 -11.35 2.11 -28.90
C GLU A 151 -12.47 1.07 -28.72
N LYS A 152 -13.39 1.32 -27.79
CA LYS A 152 -14.57 0.48 -27.58
C LYS A 152 -15.44 0.41 -28.84
N ALA A 153 -15.68 1.53 -29.52
CA ALA A 153 -16.44 1.56 -30.77
C ALA A 153 -15.75 0.77 -31.90
N ARG A 154 -14.41 0.81 -31.98
CA ARG A 154 -13.64 -0.01 -32.94
C ARG A 154 -13.73 -1.50 -32.64
N ALA A 155 -13.62 -1.89 -31.37
CA ALA A 155 -13.74 -3.29 -30.96
C ALA A 155 -15.15 -3.85 -31.23
N GLU A 156 -16.21 -3.07 -30.99
CA GLU A 156 -17.58 -3.46 -31.31
C GLU A 156 -17.80 -3.61 -32.82
N ALA A 157 -17.25 -2.71 -33.64
CA ALA A 157 -17.31 -2.80 -35.10
C ALA A 157 -16.58 -4.04 -35.65
N GLU A 158 -15.40 -4.36 -35.11
CA GLU A 158 -14.64 -5.55 -35.50
C GLU A 158 -15.37 -6.85 -35.10
N ALA A 159 -15.95 -6.90 -33.90
CA ALA A 159 -16.75 -8.03 -33.44
C ALA A 159 -18.02 -8.22 -34.30
N ALA A 160 -18.67 -7.14 -34.73
CA ALA A 160 -19.83 -7.21 -35.62
C ALA A 160 -19.44 -7.77 -36.99
N LYS A 161 -18.29 -7.36 -37.55
CA LYS A 161 -17.77 -7.88 -38.81
C LYS A 161 -17.44 -9.38 -38.71
N ALA A 162 -16.76 -9.79 -37.64
CA ALA A 162 -16.43 -11.21 -37.42
C ALA A 162 -17.69 -12.10 -37.30
N ARG A 163 -18.76 -11.59 -36.68
CA ARG A 163 -20.05 -12.30 -36.60
C ARG A 163 -20.72 -12.43 -37.96
N ALA A 164 -20.68 -11.38 -38.79
CA ALA A 164 -21.22 -11.42 -40.15
C ALA A 164 -20.47 -12.45 -41.02
N ASP A 165 -19.15 -12.47 -40.96
CA ASP A 165 -18.30 -13.43 -41.70
C ASP A 165 -18.57 -14.88 -41.23
N ALA A 166 -18.73 -15.10 -39.92
CA ALA A 166 -19.07 -16.41 -39.37
C ALA A 166 -20.46 -16.91 -39.80
N GLN A 167 -21.45 -16.01 -39.89
CA GLN A 167 -22.79 -16.34 -40.38
C GLN A 167 -22.79 -16.68 -41.87
N GLN A 168 -22.03 -15.96 -42.69
CA GLN A 168 -21.86 -16.30 -44.11
C GLN A 168 -21.17 -17.66 -44.29
N ALA A 169 -20.13 -17.95 -43.50
CA ALA A 169 -19.45 -19.24 -43.55
C ALA A 169 -20.36 -20.41 -43.11
N ALA A 170 -21.23 -20.18 -42.11
CA ALA A 170 -22.21 -21.17 -41.68
C ALA A 170 -23.29 -21.42 -42.75
N ALA A 171 -23.79 -20.36 -43.40
CA ALA A 171 -24.76 -20.48 -44.50
C ALA A 171 -24.18 -21.23 -45.71
N ALA A 172 -22.92 -20.98 -46.07
CA ALA A 172 -22.24 -21.69 -47.14
C ALA A 172 -22.05 -23.19 -46.84
N ARG A 173 -21.79 -23.55 -45.58
CA ARG A 173 -21.69 -24.96 -45.14
C ARG A 173 -23.04 -25.68 -45.15
N ALA A 174 -24.12 -24.97 -44.79
CA ALA A 174 -25.47 -25.53 -44.82
C ALA A 174 -25.95 -25.82 -46.26
N ALA A 175 -25.53 -25.02 -47.25
CA ALA A 175 -25.87 -25.22 -48.65
C ALA A 175 -25.10 -26.38 -49.34
N ALA A 176 -24.05 -26.92 -48.71
CA ALA A 176 -23.17 -27.93 -49.30
C ALA A 176 -23.33 -29.35 -48.69
N ALA A 177 -24.30 -29.56 -47.81
CA ALA A 177 -24.51 -30.85 -47.14
C ALA A 177 -25.40 -31.80 -47.99
N PRO A 178 -24.91 -33.00 -48.38
CA PRO A 178 -25.76 -34.06 -48.94
C PRO A 178 -26.68 -34.68 -47.85
N PRO A 179 -27.82 -35.28 -48.22
CA PRO A 179 -28.82 -35.75 -47.26
C PRO A 179 -28.29 -36.94 -46.46
N ALA A 180 -28.28 -36.82 -45.13
CA ALA A 180 -27.93 -37.90 -44.22
C ALA A 180 -29.16 -38.77 -43.86
N PRO A 181 -28.98 -40.09 -43.67
CA PRO A 181 -30.04 -41.03 -43.30
C PRO A 181 -30.44 -40.93 -41.81
N ALA A 182 -31.62 -41.47 -41.52
CA ALA A 182 -32.43 -41.30 -40.31
C ALA A 182 -31.78 -41.74 -38.97
N PRO A 183 -32.16 -41.13 -37.82
CA PRO A 183 -31.58 -41.41 -36.50
C PRO A 183 -32.28 -42.56 -35.76
N ALA A 184 -31.51 -43.41 -35.09
CA ALA A 184 -31.98 -44.37 -34.09
C ALA A 184 -31.86 -43.79 -32.66
N ALA A 185 -32.81 -44.18 -31.81
CA ALA A 185 -33.16 -43.62 -30.51
C ALA A 185 -32.14 -43.89 -29.37
N PRO A 186 -32.24 -43.17 -28.23
CA PRO A 186 -31.19 -43.07 -27.21
C PRO A 186 -31.34 -44.10 -26.08
N VAL A 187 -30.22 -44.55 -25.53
CA VAL A 187 -30.19 -45.33 -24.27
C VAL A 187 -29.59 -44.48 -23.18
N ALA A 188 -30.35 -44.29 -22.10
CA ALA A 188 -29.94 -43.62 -20.88
C ALA A 188 -28.97 -44.48 -20.06
N ALA A 189 -27.87 -43.89 -19.60
CA ALA A 189 -27.03 -44.44 -18.55
C ALA A 189 -26.54 -43.33 -17.62
N ALA A 190 -26.65 -43.59 -16.31
CA ALA A 190 -26.26 -42.76 -15.17
C ALA A 190 -24.74 -42.46 -15.14
N PRO A 191 -24.29 -41.43 -14.38
CA PRO A 191 -23.01 -40.76 -14.60
C PRO A 191 -21.83 -41.63 -14.15
N LYS A 192 -21.00 -42.00 -15.12
CA LYS A 192 -19.73 -42.70 -14.93
C LYS A 192 -18.60 -41.68 -15.12
N ALA A 193 -17.56 -41.76 -14.28
CA ALA A 193 -16.40 -40.87 -14.25
C ALA A 193 -15.84 -40.50 -15.64
N ALA A 194 -15.51 -39.22 -15.83
CA ALA A 194 -15.05 -38.63 -17.09
C ALA A 194 -13.81 -39.35 -17.66
N PRO A 195 -13.81 -39.76 -18.95
CA PRO A 195 -12.79 -40.62 -19.52
C PRO A 195 -11.67 -39.83 -20.23
N ALA A 196 -10.46 -40.40 -20.23
CA ALA A 196 -9.27 -39.90 -20.94
C ALA A 196 -9.47 -39.68 -22.47
N ALA A 197 -10.52 -40.26 -23.06
CA ALA A 197 -10.84 -40.13 -24.49
C ALA A 197 -11.12 -38.69 -24.95
N ASP A 198 -11.60 -37.81 -24.06
CA ASP A 198 -11.85 -36.41 -24.40
C ASP A 198 -10.56 -35.59 -24.45
N ALA A 199 -9.55 -35.95 -23.64
CA ALA A 199 -8.28 -35.22 -23.58
C ALA A 199 -7.46 -35.35 -24.88
N ASP A 200 -7.40 -36.55 -25.46
CA ASP A 200 -6.66 -36.78 -26.71
C ASP A 200 -7.34 -36.07 -27.90
N ALA A 201 -8.66 -36.06 -27.95
CA ALA A 201 -9.41 -35.31 -28.95
C ALA A 201 -9.21 -33.79 -28.83
N ILE A 202 -9.11 -33.28 -27.60
CA ILE A 202 -8.78 -31.86 -27.34
C ILE A 202 -7.34 -31.55 -27.78
N ARG A 203 -6.37 -32.42 -27.46
CA ARG A 203 -4.97 -32.26 -27.91
C ARG A 203 -4.84 -32.21 -29.42
N ALA A 204 -5.43 -33.16 -30.14
CA ALA A 204 -5.42 -33.20 -31.59
C ALA A 204 -6.04 -31.93 -32.21
N ARG A 205 -7.08 -31.38 -31.58
CA ARG A 205 -7.69 -30.11 -31.99
C ARG A 205 -6.74 -28.94 -31.78
N PHE A 206 -6.09 -28.85 -30.62
CA PHE A 206 -5.11 -27.80 -30.35
C PHE A 206 -3.90 -27.86 -31.26
N GLU A 207 -3.38 -29.03 -31.58
CA GLU A 207 -2.29 -29.17 -32.56
C GLU A 207 -2.70 -28.65 -33.93
N LYS A 208 -3.93 -28.98 -34.36
CA LYS A 208 -4.50 -28.51 -35.63
C LYS A 208 -4.72 -27.00 -35.68
N THR A 209 -5.19 -26.39 -34.59
CA THR A 209 -5.58 -24.96 -34.58
C THR A 209 -4.45 -24.03 -34.14
N LEU A 210 -3.57 -24.47 -33.24
CA LEU A 210 -2.54 -23.64 -32.61
C LEU A 210 -1.14 -23.90 -33.17
N ASN A 211 -0.90 -25.04 -33.82
CA ASN A 211 0.42 -25.43 -34.30
C ASN A 211 0.42 -25.90 -35.77
N ASP A 212 -0.57 -25.45 -36.55
CA ASP A 212 -0.73 -25.79 -37.97
C ASP A 212 -0.76 -27.31 -38.25
N GLY A 213 -1.27 -28.10 -37.30
CA GLY A 213 -1.33 -29.56 -37.39
C GLY A 213 -0.04 -30.29 -36.99
N ARG A 214 0.97 -29.57 -36.50
CA ARG A 214 2.19 -30.20 -35.95
C ARG A 214 1.97 -30.61 -34.50
N THR A 215 2.65 -31.68 -34.11
CA THR A 215 2.68 -32.12 -32.71
C THR A 215 3.31 -31.07 -31.82
N ALA A 216 2.88 -30.99 -30.56
CA ALA A 216 3.52 -30.13 -29.59
C ALA A 216 5.04 -30.40 -29.50
N ASP A 217 5.83 -29.34 -29.31
CA ASP A 217 7.29 -29.39 -29.18
C ASP A 217 7.74 -30.05 -27.86
N GLY A 218 6.81 -30.24 -26.92
CA GLY A 218 7.02 -31.01 -25.69
C GLY A 218 6.09 -30.56 -24.58
N ASN A 219 6.50 -30.86 -23.34
CA ASN A 219 5.80 -30.41 -22.16
C ASN A 219 6.55 -29.27 -21.47
N LEU A 220 5.80 -28.40 -20.80
CA LEU A 220 6.28 -27.24 -20.08
C LEU A 220 5.72 -27.25 -18.67
N SER A 221 6.57 -27.11 -17.65
CA SER A 221 6.09 -26.98 -16.28
C SER A 221 5.55 -25.57 -16.01
N VAL A 222 4.68 -25.41 -15.01
CA VAL A 222 4.15 -24.09 -14.62
C VAL A 222 5.26 -23.10 -14.25
N ALA A 223 6.34 -23.56 -13.63
CA ALA A 223 7.48 -22.71 -13.27
C ALA A 223 8.28 -22.22 -14.49
N ALA A 224 8.15 -22.89 -15.64
CA ALA A 224 8.81 -22.53 -16.88
C ALA A 224 7.99 -21.59 -17.78
N LEU A 225 6.81 -21.15 -17.31
CA LEU A 225 6.00 -20.13 -17.99
C LEU A 225 6.68 -18.76 -17.94
N GLN A 226 6.69 -18.08 -19.09
CA GLN A 226 7.35 -16.80 -19.29
C GLN A 226 6.34 -15.71 -19.66
N SER A 227 6.73 -14.46 -19.40
CA SER A 227 5.94 -13.30 -19.84
C SER A 227 5.78 -13.31 -21.36
N GLY A 228 4.55 -13.11 -21.83
CA GLY A 228 4.20 -13.16 -23.25
C GLY A 228 3.71 -14.52 -23.75
N ASP A 229 3.86 -15.60 -22.97
CA ASP A 229 3.26 -16.89 -23.30
C ASP A 229 1.72 -16.78 -23.32
N THR A 230 1.07 -17.52 -24.23
CA THR A 230 -0.40 -17.60 -24.27
C THR A 230 -0.84 -19.01 -23.86
N LEU A 231 -1.63 -19.07 -22.78
CA LEU A 231 -2.20 -20.27 -22.22
C LEU A 231 -3.63 -20.49 -22.75
N TYR A 232 -3.92 -21.72 -23.18
CA TYR A 232 -5.23 -22.19 -23.62
C TYR A 232 -5.71 -23.29 -22.67
N VAL A 233 -6.98 -23.22 -22.26
CA VAL A 233 -7.57 -24.15 -21.30
C VAL A 233 -8.87 -24.71 -21.86
N ASP A 234 -8.88 -26.00 -22.17
CA ASP A 234 -10.09 -26.73 -22.59
C ASP A 234 -10.22 -28.02 -21.77
N GLY A 235 -11.19 -28.01 -20.85
CA GLY A 235 -11.40 -29.09 -19.89
C GLY A 235 -10.13 -29.43 -19.09
N PRO A 236 -9.64 -30.69 -19.14
CA PRO A 236 -8.43 -31.11 -18.43
C PRO A 236 -7.13 -30.75 -19.16
N VAL A 237 -7.19 -30.29 -20.41
CA VAL A 237 -6.01 -30.04 -21.25
C VAL A 237 -5.65 -28.57 -21.19
N ARG A 238 -4.35 -28.31 -20.96
CA ARG A 238 -3.78 -26.97 -20.94
C ARG A 238 -2.64 -26.92 -21.94
N ALA A 239 -2.68 -25.95 -22.84
CA ALA A 239 -1.71 -25.79 -23.90
C ALA A 239 -1.09 -24.39 -23.85
N VAL A 240 0.19 -24.27 -24.14
CA VAL A 240 0.93 -23.01 -24.11
C VAL A 240 1.52 -22.76 -25.47
N THR A 241 1.21 -21.62 -26.08
CA THR A 241 1.92 -21.16 -27.28
C THR A 241 2.96 -20.13 -26.89
N ARG A 242 4.20 -20.37 -27.30
CA ARG A 242 5.34 -19.48 -27.10
C ARG A 242 5.91 -19.03 -28.44
N ARG A 243 6.30 -17.77 -28.55
CA ARG A 243 6.99 -17.26 -29.73
C ARG A 243 8.50 -17.49 -29.58
N GLU A 244 9.03 -18.46 -30.31
CA GLU A 244 10.47 -18.74 -30.38
C GLU A 244 11.05 -18.18 -31.68
N GLY A 245 11.59 -16.97 -31.59
CA GLY A 245 12.08 -16.22 -32.74
C GLY A 245 10.98 -15.95 -33.77
N ARG A 246 11.06 -16.62 -34.92
CA ARG A 246 10.09 -16.50 -36.03
C ARG A 246 8.99 -17.56 -36.00
N ARG A 247 9.08 -18.56 -35.12
CA ARG A 247 8.13 -19.68 -35.03
C ARG A 247 7.25 -19.53 -33.79
N LEU A 248 5.99 -19.94 -33.91
CA LEU A 248 5.14 -20.26 -32.76
C LEU A 248 5.37 -21.74 -32.39
N ALA A 249 5.81 -21.99 -31.16
CA ALA A 249 5.96 -23.32 -30.59
C ALA A 249 4.79 -23.63 -29.67
N LEU A 250 4.33 -24.88 -29.67
CA LEU A 250 3.22 -25.35 -28.84
C LEU A 250 3.76 -26.32 -27.79
N TYR A 251 3.41 -26.11 -26.53
CA TYR A 251 3.77 -27.00 -25.42
C TYR A 251 2.51 -27.46 -24.67
N TRP A 252 2.54 -28.67 -24.14
CA TRP A 252 1.56 -29.12 -23.15
C TRP A 252 1.97 -28.64 -21.76
N LEU A 253 1.05 -28.07 -21.00
CA LEU A 253 1.36 -27.66 -19.64
C LEU A 253 1.30 -28.87 -18.71
N ASP A 254 2.43 -29.17 -18.06
CA ASP A 254 2.53 -30.15 -17.00
C ASP A 254 2.26 -29.48 -15.65
N GLY A 255 1.20 -29.96 -15.00
CA GLY A 255 0.72 -29.46 -13.72
C GLY A 255 -0.57 -28.63 -13.84
N ASP A 256 -1.28 -28.52 -12.73
CA ASP A 256 -2.45 -27.64 -12.66
C ASP A 256 -2.00 -26.19 -12.44
N ILE A 257 -2.59 -25.28 -13.21
CA ILE A 257 -2.47 -23.84 -13.03
C ILE A 257 -3.83 -23.26 -12.70
N ASP A 258 -3.88 -22.45 -11.65
CA ASP A 258 -5.09 -21.69 -11.36
C ASP A 258 -5.18 -20.48 -12.31
N VAL A 259 -6.23 -20.44 -13.13
CA VAL A 259 -6.47 -19.36 -14.11
C VAL A 259 -6.85 -18.04 -13.45
N ARG A 260 -7.17 -18.04 -12.15
CA ARG A 260 -7.52 -16.84 -11.36
C ARG A 260 -6.29 -16.08 -10.86
N ARG A 261 -5.10 -16.55 -11.20
CA ARG A 261 -3.83 -15.95 -10.80
C ARG A 261 -3.61 -14.57 -11.41
N SER A 262 -3.02 -13.67 -10.63
CA SER A 262 -2.73 -12.30 -11.08
C SER A 262 -1.64 -12.24 -12.14
N GLU A 263 -0.82 -13.30 -12.25
CA GLU A 263 0.17 -13.45 -13.31
C GLU A 263 -0.46 -13.77 -14.69
N LEU A 264 -1.78 -14.01 -14.74
CA LEU A 264 -2.52 -14.33 -15.96
C LEU A 264 -3.53 -13.23 -16.29
N LYS A 265 -3.47 -12.73 -17.52
CA LYS A 265 -4.46 -11.79 -18.07
C LYS A 265 -5.46 -12.55 -18.94
N PRO A 266 -6.77 -12.51 -18.66
CA PRO A 266 -7.76 -13.12 -19.55
C PRO A 266 -7.78 -12.38 -20.90
N LEU A 267 -7.69 -13.13 -21.99
CA LEU A 267 -7.86 -12.66 -23.36
C LEU A 267 -9.22 -13.11 -23.94
N ALA A 268 -9.64 -14.34 -23.63
CA ALA A 268 -10.93 -14.92 -23.98
C ALA A 268 -11.37 -15.92 -22.90
N ALA A 269 -12.53 -16.57 -23.08
CA ALA A 269 -13.10 -17.50 -22.09
C ALA A 269 -12.17 -18.67 -21.70
N ASP A 270 -11.31 -19.08 -22.62
CA ASP A 270 -10.41 -20.22 -22.55
C ASP A 270 -8.94 -19.82 -22.80
N ARG A 271 -8.65 -18.52 -22.84
CA ARG A 271 -7.35 -17.99 -23.30
C ARG A 271 -6.82 -16.92 -22.38
N TYR A 272 -5.56 -17.07 -21.98
CA TYR A 272 -4.89 -16.21 -21.02
C TYR A 272 -3.49 -15.85 -21.50
N GLN A 273 -3.07 -14.61 -21.26
CA GLN A 273 -1.69 -14.18 -21.48
C GLN A 273 -0.93 -14.18 -20.16
N VAL A 274 0.22 -14.82 -20.12
CA VAL A 274 1.12 -14.76 -18.97
C VAL A 274 1.77 -13.37 -18.95
N LEU A 275 1.50 -12.59 -17.90
CA LEU A 275 2.07 -11.26 -17.71
C LEU A 275 3.47 -11.33 -17.09
N SER A 276 3.68 -12.27 -16.18
CA SER A 276 4.94 -12.45 -15.45
C SER A 276 5.18 -13.91 -15.12
N SER A 277 6.45 -14.28 -14.88
CA SER A 277 6.83 -15.63 -14.46
C SER A 277 6.03 -16.07 -13.23
N VAL A 278 5.40 -17.25 -13.31
CA VAL A 278 4.63 -17.80 -12.20
C VAL A 278 5.59 -18.30 -11.11
N ARG A 279 5.53 -17.71 -9.91
CA ARG A 279 6.37 -18.15 -8.78
C ARG A 279 5.62 -19.19 -7.93
N GLY A 280 6.29 -20.30 -7.64
CA GLY A 280 5.79 -21.37 -6.77
C GLY A 280 5.06 -22.50 -7.51
N GLU A 281 4.38 -23.37 -6.75
CA GLU A 281 3.53 -24.43 -7.30
C GLU A 281 2.35 -23.77 -8.03
N GLY A 282 2.05 -24.20 -9.26
CA GLY A 282 1.09 -23.55 -10.16
C GLY A 282 -0.34 -23.39 -9.63
N THR A 283 -0.67 -24.06 -8.53
CA THR A 283 -1.95 -23.96 -7.84
C THR A 283 -1.87 -22.96 -6.67
N LEU A 284 -2.94 -22.21 -6.41
CA LEU A 284 -3.10 -21.55 -5.12
C LEU A 284 -3.05 -22.65 -4.05
N ARG A 285 -2.18 -22.53 -3.04
CA ARG A 285 -2.04 -23.56 -1.99
C ARG A 285 -3.41 -23.90 -1.41
N LYS A 286 -3.82 -25.16 -1.55
CA LYS A 286 -5.12 -25.69 -1.09
C LYS A 286 -5.30 -25.65 0.44
N GLU A 287 -4.28 -25.25 1.20
CA GLU A 287 -4.33 -25.14 2.67
C GLU A 287 -5.30 -24.05 3.19
N PHE A 288 -5.89 -23.22 2.33
CA PHE A 288 -6.88 -22.21 2.75
C PHE A 288 -8.31 -22.47 2.24
N ALA A 289 -8.59 -23.64 1.64
CA ALA A 289 -9.88 -23.98 1.04
C ALA A 289 -10.99 -24.40 2.04
N ALA A 290 -10.91 -23.98 3.31
CA ALA A 290 -11.92 -24.27 4.31
C ALA A 290 -12.20 -23.03 5.18
N GLY A 291 -13.03 -22.13 4.66
CA GLY A 291 -13.59 -21.00 5.39
C GLY A 291 -13.89 -19.84 4.44
N ALA A 292 -15.18 -19.61 4.14
CA ALA A 292 -15.62 -18.49 3.31
C ALA A 292 -14.97 -17.18 3.80
N THR A 293 -14.01 -16.66 3.04
CA THR A 293 -13.15 -15.53 3.44
C THR A 293 -13.71 -14.20 2.90
N THR A 294 -15.04 -14.14 2.80
CA THR A 294 -15.76 -12.93 2.44
C THR A 294 -15.86 -12.05 3.68
N LEU A 295 -15.09 -10.98 3.69
CA LEU A 295 -15.15 -9.94 4.71
C LEU A 295 -16.35 -9.03 4.42
N ALA A 296 -17.37 -9.08 5.28
CA ALA A 296 -18.43 -8.06 5.29
C ALA A 296 -17.96 -6.87 6.12
N ALA A 297 -17.13 -6.02 5.52
CA ALA A 297 -16.55 -4.86 6.19
C ALA A 297 -17.62 -3.79 6.43
N ARG A 298 -17.64 -3.24 7.64
CA ARG A 298 -18.51 -2.11 8.00
C ARG A 298 -17.69 -1.02 8.69
N GLU A 299 -18.20 0.21 8.61
CA GLU A 299 -17.64 1.27 9.43
C GLU A 299 -17.86 0.91 10.92
N PRO A 300 -16.77 0.81 11.71
CA PRO A 300 -16.90 0.47 13.11
C PRO A 300 -17.48 1.65 13.90
N ALA A 301 -18.34 1.34 14.88
CA ALA A 301 -18.92 2.35 15.77
C ALA A 301 -17.84 3.14 16.52
N ALA A 302 -18.15 4.39 16.88
CA ALA A 302 -17.26 5.21 17.71
C ALA A 302 -16.93 4.49 19.02
N GLY A 303 -15.63 4.41 19.35
CA GLY A 303 -15.15 3.72 20.56
C GLY A 303 -15.05 2.20 20.47
N ALA A 304 -15.41 1.58 19.34
CA ALA A 304 -15.20 0.14 19.15
C ALA A 304 -13.70 -0.21 19.25
N PRO A 305 -13.31 -1.33 19.90
CA PRO A 305 -11.89 -1.69 20.06
C PRO A 305 -11.12 -1.76 18.74
N ALA A 306 -11.74 -2.31 17.69
CA ALA A 306 -11.16 -2.39 16.35
C ALA A 306 -10.93 -1.00 15.73
N ARG A 307 -11.87 -0.06 15.92
CA ARG A 307 -11.74 1.32 15.48
C ARG A 307 -10.55 1.99 16.15
N THR A 308 -10.53 1.97 17.48
CA THR A 308 -9.46 2.57 18.29
C THR A 308 -8.08 2.00 17.95
N ALA A 309 -7.99 0.68 17.74
CA ALA A 309 -6.73 0.02 17.38
C ALA A 309 -6.23 0.43 15.98
N LEU A 310 -7.11 0.48 14.99
CA LEU A 310 -6.76 0.87 13.62
C LEU A 310 -6.47 2.38 13.51
N GLU A 311 -7.25 3.24 14.17
CA GLU A 311 -6.97 4.68 14.22
C GLU A 311 -5.64 4.96 14.93
N LYS A 312 -5.34 4.28 16.04
CA LYS A 312 -4.06 4.41 16.74
C LYS A 312 -2.87 3.98 15.88
N SER A 313 -3.00 2.87 15.16
CA SER A 313 -1.88 2.30 14.39
C SER A 313 -1.70 2.93 13.01
N LEU A 314 -2.77 3.40 12.38
CA LEU A 314 -2.73 3.93 11.02
C LEU A 314 -2.78 5.45 10.97
N ASN A 315 -3.45 6.10 11.93
CA ASN A 315 -3.75 7.53 11.91
C ASN A 315 -3.33 8.24 13.21
N ASP A 316 -2.35 7.70 13.95
CA ASP A 316 -1.83 8.27 15.19
C ASP A 316 -2.90 8.59 16.24
N GLY A 317 -3.99 7.79 16.24
CA GLY A 317 -5.13 7.95 17.14
C GLY A 317 -6.18 8.95 16.68
N HIS A 318 -5.99 9.59 15.52
CA HIS A 318 -6.98 10.50 14.93
C HIS A 318 -8.10 9.71 14.26
N ALA A 319 -9.31 10.27 14.33
CA ALA A 319 -10.47 9.65 13.71
C ALA A 319 -10.29 9.51 12.19
N ILE A 320 -10.58 8.33 11.65
CA ILE A 320 -10.76 8.15 10.20
C ILE A 320 -12.23 8.43 9.92
N SER A 321 -12.52 9.47 9.14
CA SER A 321 -13.90 9.92 8.87
C SER A 321 -14.44 9.52 7.51
N GLU A 322 -13.57 9.14 6.58
CA GLU A 322 -13.96 8.79 5.22
C GLU A 322 -14.18 7.28 5.08
N THR A 323 -15.09 6.90 4.20
CA THR A 323 -15.39 5.51 3.87
C THR A 323 -15.07 5.26 2.39
N ILE A 324 -14.80 3.99 2.06
CA ILE A 324 -14.55 3.55 0.69
C ILE A 324 -15.18 2.18 0.46
N GLU A 325 -15.71 1.98 -0.74
CA GLU A 325 -16.26 0.69 -1.17
C GLU A 325 -15.20 -0.16 -1.88
N PRO A 326 -15.33 -1.50 -1.88
CA PRO A 326 -14.47 -2.42 -2.65
C PRO A 326 -14.26 -1.99 -4.11
N SER A 327 -15.34 -1.53 -4.77
CA SER A 327 -15.32 -1.09 -6.18
C SER A 327 -14.47 0.16 -6.45
N LYS A 328 -14.05 0.88 -5.39
CA LYS A 328 -13.23 2.10 -5.46
C LYS A 328 -11.79 1.87 -5.02
N LEU A 329 -11.43 0.65 -4.65
CA LEU A 329 -10.06 0.27 -4.35
C LEU A 329 -9.19 0.41 -5.61
N LYS A 330 -7.94 0.82 -5.40
CA LYS A 330 -6.95 1.05 -6.46
C LYS A 330 -5.68 0.27 -6.18
N SER A 331 -4.96 -0.07 -7.23
CA SER A 331 -3.65 -0.68 -7.18
C SER A 331 -2.73 0.15 -6.29
N GLY A 332 -2.04 -0.54 -5.38
CA GLY A 332 -1.17 0.07 -4.38
C GLY A 332 -1.86 0.42 -3.06
N ASP A 333 -3.19 0.36 -2.97
CA ASP A 333 -3.89 0.46 -1.69
C ASP A 333 -3.49 -0.69 -0.75
N VAL A 334 -3.47 -0.40 0.55
CA VAL A 334 -3.19 -1.39 1.59
C VAL A 334 -4.38 -1.45 2.54
N ILE A 335 -4.94 -2.64 2.70
CA ILE A 335 -6.09 -2.94 3.55
C ILE A 335 -5.60 -3.60 4.83
N TYR A 336 -6.03 -3.07 5.96
CA TYR A 336 -5.78 -3.61 7.30
C TYR A 336 -7.10 -4.11 7.88
N VAL A 337 -7.15 -5.38 8.27
CA VAL A 337 -8.37 -6.04 8.76
C VAL A 337 -8.28 -6.28 10.27
N SER A 338 -9.35 -5.98 11.00
CA SER A 338 -9.46 -6.26 12.42
C SER A 338 -10.88 -6.73 12.74
N GLY A 339 -11.07 -8.05 12.77
CA GLY A 339 -12.41 -8.64 12.90
C GLY A 339 -13.27 -8.32 11.68
N ASP A 340 -14.38 -7.63 11.90
CA ASP A 340 -15.34 -7.16 10.90
C ASP A 340 -15.08 -5.72 10.41
N ALA A 341 -14.09 -5.04 10.97
CA ALA A 341 -13.65 -3.73 10.53
C ALA A 341 -12.44 -3.84 9.60
N ALA A 342 -12.40 -3.00 8.57
CA ALA A 342 -11.20 -2.85 7.75
C ALA A 342 -10.93 -1.40 7.40
N ALA A 343 -9.66 -1.02 7.40
CA ALA A 343 -9.19 0.30 7.02
C ALA A 343 -8.29 0.22 5.79
N VAL A 344 -8.45 1.16 4.88
CA VAL A 344 -7.68 1.28 3.64
C VAL A 344 -6.73 2.47 3.78
N VAL A 345 -5.45 2.23 3.52
CA VAL A 345 -4.42 3.25 3.43
C VAL A 345 -4.03 3.42 1.97
N ARG A 346 -4.22 4.64 1.46
CA ARG A 346 -3.91 5.02 0.08
C ARG A 346 -2.86 6.13 0.08
N ARG A 347 -1.82 5.95 -0.72
CA ARG A 347 -0.82 7.00 -0.95
C ARG A 347 -1.27 7.92 -2.09
N LEU A 348 -1.37 9.21 -1.81
CA LEU A 348 -1.69 10.25 -2.77
C LEU A 348 -0.48 11.17 -2.93
N GLY A 349 0.48 10.76 -3.75
CA GLY A 349 1.75 11.46 -3.91
C GLY A 349 2.58 11.45 -2.61
N ARG A 350 2.69 12.60 -1.95
CA ARG A 350 3.36 12.74 -0.65
C ARG A 350 2.42 12.50 0.53
N ASP A 351 1.12 12.56 0.31
CA ASP A 351 0.11 12.45 1.35
C ASP A 351 -0.40 11.01 1.49
N ILE A 352 -1.00 10.73 2.64
CA ILE A 352 -1.61 9.44 2.96
C ILE A 352 -3.08 9.69 3.30
N ALA A 353 -3.97 9.15 2.47
CA ALA A 353 -5.40 9.12 2.73
C ALA A 353 -5.78 7.79 3.40
N ARG A 354 -6.77 7.85 4.27
CA ARG A 354 -7.22 6.72 5.09
C ARG A 354 -8.73 6.66 5.05
N PHE A 355 -9.25 5.46 4.84
CA PHE A 355 -10.68 5.23 4.68
C PHE A 355 -11.10 4.01 5.49
N TRP A 356 -12.33 3.96 5.97
CA TRP A 356 -12.97 2.71 6.38
C TRP A 356 -13.47 1.97 5.14
N LEU A 357 -13.13 0.69 5.01
CA LEU A 357 -13.72 -0.16 4.00
C LEU A 357 -15.15 -0.52 4.41
N VAL A 358 -16.11 -0.29 3.54
CA VAL A 358 -17.53 -0.63 3.74
C VAL A 358 -18.01 -1.45 2.56
N GLY A 359 -18.51 -2.65 2.82
CA GLY A 359 -18.99 -3.58 1.81
C GLY A 359 -18.40 -4.97 1.95
N SER A 360 -18.81 -5.85 1.03
CA SER A 360 -18.35 -7.23 0.99
C SER A 360 -17.09 -7.34 0.13
N LEU A 361 -16.01 -7.91 0.67
CA LEU A 361 -14.76 -8.12 -0.04
C LEU A 361 -14.31 -9.57 0.16
N ASP A 362 -14.10 -10.31 -0.92
CA ASP A 362 -13.42 -11.60 -0.83
C ASP A 362 -11.92 -11.38 -0.70
N LEU A 363 -11.34 -11.72 0.47
CA LEU A 363 -9.92 -11.54 0.75
C LEU A 363 -9.02 -12.51 -0.04
N GLN A 364 -9.61 -13.54 -0.64
CA GLN A 364 -8.91 -14.50 -1.51
C GLN A 364 -9.10 -14.18 -3.00
N GLN A 365 -9.81 -13.11 -3.34
CA GLN A 365 -10.06 -12.79 -4.75
C GLN A 365 -8.78 -12.38 -5.49
N ALA A 366 -8.80 -12.64 -6.80
CA ALA A 366 -7.76 -12.21 -7.71
C ALA A 366 -7.59 -10.69 -7.63
N GLY A 367 -6.36 -10.22 -7.39
CA GLY A 367 -6.07 -8.80 -7.24
C GLY A 367 -5.78 -8.34 -5.82
N LEU A 368 -5.97 -9.20 -4.82
CA LEU A 368 -5.48 -8.98 -3.46
C LEU A 368 -4.28 -9.90 -3.16
N GLN A 369 -3.27 -9.34 -2.51
CA GLN A 369 -2.13 -10.08 -2.02
C GLN A 369 -2.04 -9.94 -0.50
N ALA A 370 -2.02 -11.05 0.22
CA ALA A 370 -1.71 -11.02 1.65
C ALA A 370 -0.25 -10.54 1.85
N ASP A 371 -0.09 -9.50 2.65
CA ASP A 371 1.19 -8.85 3.02
C ASP A 371 1.46 -8.96 4.54
N GLY A 372 0.68 -9.80 5.23
CA GLY A 372 0.74 -10.07 6.66
C GLY A 372 -0.55 -10.74 7.15
N ALA A 373 -0.61 -11.13 8.43
CA ALA A 373 -1.74 -11.86 8.99
C ALA A 373 -3.10 -11.13 8.82
N ASN A 374 -3.07 -9.80 8.85
CA ASN A 374 -4.24 -8.92 8.77
C ASN A 374 -4.03 -7.78 7.78
N LYS A 375 -3.14 -7.96 6.80
CA LYS A 375 -2.71 -6.91 5.89
C LYS A 375 -2.77 -7.44 4.47
N TYR A 376 -3.44 -6.71 3.60
CA TYR A 376 -3.62 -7.08 2.20
C TYR A 376 -3.25 -5.90 1.31
N LYS A 377 -2.59 -6.17 0.20
CA LYS A 377 -2.24 -5.18 -0.81
C LYS A 377 -3.09 -5.37 -2.05
N VAL A 378 -3.69 -4.30 -2.53
CA VAL A 378 -4.42 -4.27 -3.79
C VAL A 378 -3.41 -4.21 -4.93
N LEU A 379 -3.48 -5.18 -5.83
CA LEU A 379 -2.58 -5.30 -6.98
C LEU A 379 -3.18 -4.65 -8.23
N ASN A 380 -4.51 -4.65 -8.38
CA ASN A 380 -5.21 -4.14 -9.56
C ASN A 380 -6.57 -3.52 -9.19
N ASP A 381 -7.09 -2.69 -10.09
CA ASP A 381 -8.28 -1.85 -9.87
C ASP A 381 -9.60 -2.61 -10.14
N THR A 382 -9.55 -3.93 -10.25
CA THR A 382 -10.67 -4.77 -10.71
C THR A 382 -11.40 -5.49 -9.59
N LEU A 383 -11.14 -5.14 -8.34
CA LEU A 383 -11.77 -5.76 -7.18
C LEU A 383 -13.28 -5.47 -7.19
N ARG A 384 -14.06 -6.52 -6.91
CA ARG A 384 -15.53 -6.45 -6.84
C ARG A 384 -16.03 -6.78 -5.45
#